data_AF-A0A9P8IQ88-F1
#
_entry.id   AF-A0A9P8IQ88-F1
#
_cell.length_a   1.000
_cell.length_b   1.000
_cell.length_c   1.000
_cell.angle_alpha   90.00
_cell.angle_beta   90.00
_cell.angle_gamma   90.00
#
_symmetry.space_group_name_H-M   'P 1'
#
loop_
_entity.id
_entity.type
_entity.pdbx_description
1 polymer ?
#
loop_
_entity_poly.entity_id
_entity_poly.type
_entity_poly.pdbx_seq_one_letter_code
_entity_poly.pdbx_strand_id
1 'polypeptide(L)'
;MVNRGASQGCVTCRQRRVKCDERKPWCKACLRLGIECTGYEKRGLRFKDETVRYRAASAAVTRVSKRAKQSSLESTIVRLPSDHPQDLAVPFFLTYVTDVGRSLESTRGFLEFVRPALASERHDSALSTAVTATSIKIWSMIGKLAPSSPLSYQLLVKALSRLHQATEEPVERGRDETVLAALVLQMHDTLSAVSGQSRAHGAHREGALTLLLQREDCFKNSKYYAHLVGNLLHSRVSVSVRNRTRLPTKDLEWIETEVAPILPSNPSSSLDMIGISVADLQHASAI
;
A
#
# COMPACT_ATOMS: atom_id res chain seq x y z
N MET A 1 15.40 -16.05 56.04
CA MET A 1 14.19 -16.46 55.29
C MET A 1 14.42 -16.25 53.80
N VAL A 2 14.66 -17.32 53.03
CA VAL A 2 14.86 -17.21 51.57
C VAL A 2 13.50 -17.18 50.88
N ASN A 3 13.10 -16.00 50.40
CA ASN A 3 11.88 -15.81 49.62
C ASN A 3 12.08 -16.44 48.23
N ARG A 4 11.63 -17.68 48.01
CA ARG A 4 11.74 -18.40 46.73
C ARG A 4 10.73 -17.95 45.67
N GLY A 5 10.36 -16.67 45.67
CA GLY A 5 9.41 -16.09 44.74
C GLY A 5 7.95 -16.49 45.00
N ALA A 6 7.05 -15.95 44.18
CA ALA A 6 5.62 -16.20 44.31
C ALA A 6 5.29 -17.70 44.12
N SER A 7 4.63 -18.29 45.13
CA SER A 7 4.17 -19.69 45.16
C SER A 7 3.45 -20.06 43.86
N GLN A 8 3.71 -21.27 43.33
CA GLN A 8 3.04 -21.80 42.14
C GLN A 8 1.82 -22.67 42.49
N GLY A 9 1.49 -22.82 43.78
CA GLY A 9 0.34 -23.61 44.22
C GLY A 9 -1.00 -23.13 43.65
N CYS A 10 -2.03 -23.99 43.70
CA CYS A 10 -3.38 -23.60 43.32
C CYS A 10 -3.91 -22.45 44.21
N VAL A 11 -4.91 -21.72 43.73
CA VAL A 11 -5.47 -20.55 44.43
C VAL A 11 -5.98 -20.95 45.82
N THR A 12 -6.68 -22.08 45.93
CA THR A 12 -7.18 -22.62 47.21
C THR A 12 -6.05 -22.86 48.22
N CYS A 13 -4.94 -23.49 47.83
CA CYS A 13 -3.81 -23.73 48.75
C CYS A 13 -3.06 -22.45 49.11
N ARG A 14 -2.96 -21.48 48.20
CA ARG A 14 -2.33 -20.17 48.49
C ARG A 14 -3.14 -19.38 49.51
N GLN A 15 -4.47 -19.29 49.34
CA GLN A 15 -5.35 -18.62 50.30
C GLN A 15 -5.25 -19.27 51.68
N ARG A 16 -5.18 -20.60 51.71
CA ARG A 16 -5.05 -21.38 52.96
C ARG A 16 -3.63 -21.41 53.54
N ARG A 17 -2.64 -20.84 52.85
CA ARG A 17 -1.21 -20.81 53.25
C ARG A 17 -0.64 -22.21 53.57
N VAL A 18 -1.07 -23.23 52.81
CA VAL A 18 -0.57 -24.61 52.93
C VAL A 18 0.26 -25.01 51.71
N LYS A 19 1.15 -26.01 51.87
CA LYS A 19 1.97 -26.53 50.77
C LYS A 19 1.07 -27.22 49.73
N CYS A 20 1.18 -26.78 48.48
CA CYS A 20 0.50 -27.38 47.33
C CYS A 20 1.44 -28.37 46.63
N ASP A 21 0.91 -29.48 46.14
CA ASP A 21 1.63 -30.50 45.36
C ASP A 21 1.59 -30.25 43.84
N GLU A 22 0.96 -29.15 43.39
CA GLU A 22 0.96 -28.65 42.01
C GLU A 22 0.43 -29.61 40.92
N ARG A 23 -0.24 -30.71 41.33
CA ARG A 23 -0.90 -31.64 40.40
C ARG A 23 -2.11 -31.02 39.71
N LYS A 24 -2.27 -31.32 38.42
CA LYS A 24 -3.40 -30.89 37.57
C LYS A 24 -4.26 -32.12 37.22
N PRO A 25 -5.60 -32.01 37.12
CA PRO A 25 -6.40 -30.79 37.27
C PRO A 25 -6.61 -30.33 38.72
N TRP A 26 -6.48 -31.23 39.70
CA TRP A 26 -6.66 -30.92 41.13
C TRP A 26 -5.46 -31.35 41.99
N CYS A 27 -5.20 -30.57 43.03
CA CYS A 27 -4.12 -30.82 43.98
C CYS A 27 -4.50 -31.93 44.99
N LYS A 28 -3.56 -32.79 45.41
CA LYS A 28 -3.84 -33.83 46.43
C LYS A 28 -4.26 -33.24 47.76
N ALA A 29 -3.70 -32.09 48.14
CA ALA A 29 -4.08 -31.43 49.39
C ALA A 29 -5.57 -31.02 49.39
N CYS A 30 -6.07 -30.60 48.24
CA CYS A 30 -7.45 -30.20 47.99
C CYS A 30 -8.36 -31.44 48.00
N LEU A 31 -7.96 -32.46 47.24
CA LEU A 31 -8.70 -33.72 47.09
C LEU A 31 -8.84 -34.46 48.43
N ARG A 32 -7.76 -34.57 49.19
CA ARG A 32 -7.76 -35.24 50.51
C ARG A 32 -8.68 -34.55 51.52
N LEU A 33 -8.86 -33.23 51.38
CA LEU A 33 -9.68 -32.44 52.29
C LEU A 33 -11.13 -32.30 51.81
N GLY A 34 -11.48 -32.86 50.64
CA GLY A 34 -12.82 -32.75 50.08
C GLY A 34 -13.23 -31.33 49.69
N ILE A 35 -12.28 -30.44 49.45
CA ILE A 35 -12.55 -29.03 49.12
C ILE A 35 -12.34 -28.82 47.62
N GLU A 36 -13.23 -28.04 47.00
CA GLU A 36 -13.11 -27.65 45.60
C GLU A 36 -11.80 -26.91 45.31
N CYS A 37 -11.04 -27.42 44.34
CA CYS A 37 -9.79 -26.81 43.90
C CYS A 37 -10.09 -25.83 42.75
N THR A 38 -10.03 -24.53 43.04
CA THR A 38 -10.30 -23.44 42.08
C THR A 38 -9.20 -23.28 41.00
N GLY A 39 -8.29 -24.24 40.92
CA GLY A 39 -7.27 -24.32 39.88
C GLY A 39 -6.05 -23.42 40.12
N TYR A 40 -5.24 -23.30 39.07
CA TYR A 40 -4.00 -22.53 39.07
C TYR A 40 -4.24 -21.23 38.30
N GLU A 41 -4.04 -20.10 38.96
CA GLU A 41 -4.16 -18.78 38.33
C GLU A 41 -3.18 -18.68 37.15
N LYS A 42 -3.71 -18.44 35.94
CA LYS A 42 -2.88 -18.12 34.78
C LYS A 42 -2.28 -16.75 35.06
N ARG A 43 -0.97 -16.71 35.35
CA ARG A 43 -0.25 -15.43 35.50
C ARG A 43 -0.52 -14.61 34.25
N GLY A 44 -1.24 -13.49 34.38
CA GLY A 44 -1.35 -12.50 33.32
C GLY A 44 0.05 -12.10 32.84
N LEU A 45 0.17 -11.77 31.57
CA LEU A 45 1.42 -11.29 30.96
C LEU A 45 2.00 -10.18 31.85
N ARG A 46 3.06 -10.50 32.59
CA ARG A 46 3.84 -9.49 33.31
C ARG A 46 4.83 -8.93 32.33
N PHE A 47 4.75 -7.63 32.07
CA PHE A 47 5.82 -6.90 31.40
C PHE A 47 7.12 -7.16 32.18
N LYS A 48 8.05 -7.85 31.52
CA LYS A 48 9.37 -8.12 32.05
C LYS A 48 10.26 -7.01 31.55
N ASP A 49 10.78 -6.21 32.49
CA ASP A 49 11.74 -5.17 32.14
C ASP A 49 13.04 -5.84 31.65
N GLU A 50 13.24 -5.80 30.32
CA GLU A 50 14.43 -6.33 29.66
C GLU A 50 15.58 -5.32 29.59
N THR A 51 15.46 -4.12 30.17
CA THR A 51 16.52 -3.08 30.10
C THR A 51 17.88 -3.60 30.56
N VAL A 52 17.94 -4.51 31.54
CA VAL A 52 19.19 -5.12 32.00
C VAL A 52 19.84 -5.99 30.92
N ARG A 53 19.04 -6.71 30.12
CA ARG A 53 19.51 -7.56 29.01
C ARG A 53 20.10 -6.71 27.88
N TYR A 54 19.46 -5.58 27.58
CA TYR A 54 19.95 -4.61 26.59
C TYR A 54 21.16 -3.80 27.09
N ARG A 55 21.30 -3.56 28.41
CA ARG A 55 22.50 -2.91 28.98
C ARG A 55 23.77 -3.77 28.84
N ALA A 56 23.66 -5.09 29.02
CA ALA A 56 24.78 -6.01 28.81
C ALA A 56 25.18 -6.13 27.33
N ALA A 57 24.20 -6.14 26.42
CA ALA A 57 24.45 -6.09 24.98
C ALA A 57 25.12 -4.77 24.55
N SER A 58 24.71 -3.65 25.15
CA SER A 58 25.31 -2.32 24.91
C SER A 58 26.80 -2.27 25.30
N ALA A 59 27.20 -2.95 26.38
CA ALA A 59 28.61 -3.05 26.79
C ALA A 59 29.49 -3.84 25.80
N ALA A 60 28.92 -4.81 25.08
CA ALA A 60 29.61 -5.52 24.00
C ALA A 60 29.78 -4.63 22.76
N VAL A 61 28.76 -3.82 22.44
CA VAL A 61 28.82 -2.81 21.36
C VAL A 61 29.88 -1.74 21.65
N THR A 62 30.05 -1.32 22.92
CA THR A 62 31.06 -0.32 23.29
C THR A 62 32.50 -0.81 23.12
N ARG A 63 32.74 -2.13 23.20
CA ARG A 63 34.08 -2.71 23.00
C ARG A 63 34.47 -2.77 21.52
N VAL A 64 33.50 -2.93 20.61
CA VAL A 64 33.74 -2.86 19.16
C VAL A 64 34.07 -1.43 18.72
N SER A 65 33.41 -0.41 19.30
CA SER A 65 33.67 1.00 18.99
C SER A 65 35.07 1.51 19.36
N LYS A 66 35.78 0.87 20.31
CA LYS A 66 37.15 1.29 20.66
C LYS A 66 38.21 0.83 19.65
N ARG A 67 37.95 -0.22 18.87
CA ARG A 67 38.88 -0.72 17.83
C ARG A 67 38.69 -0.04 16.47
N ALA A 68 37.52 0.55 16.22
CA ALA A 68 37.23 1.31 14.99
C ALA A 68 37.76 2.76 15.00
N LYS A 69 38.33 3.25 16.11
CA LYS A 69 38.75 4.65 16.29
C LYS A 69 39.98 5.09 15.47
N GLN A 70 40.48 4.25 14.56
CA GLN A 70 41.56 4.57 13.62
C GLN A 70 41.17 4.50 12.14
N SER A 71 39.91 4.15 11.83
CA SER A 71 39.38 4.24 10.47
C SER A 71 38.38 5.39 10.44
N SER A 72 38.69 6.36 9.58
CA SER A 72 37.86 7.52 9.19
C SER A 72 36.41 7.46 9.63
N LEU A 73 36.05 8.31 10.59
CA LEU A 73 34.67 8.57 10.98
C LEU A 73 33.95 9.29 9.82
N GLU A 74 33.42 8.54 8.86
CA GLU A 74 32.20 8.98 8.18
C GLU A 74 31.09 8.90 9.21
N SER A 75 30.68 10.07 9.71
CA SER A 75 29.52 10.17 10.58
C SER A 75 28.32 9.57 9.86
N THR A 76 27.80 8.44 10.33
CA THR A 76 26.44 8.05 9.98
C THR A 76 25.51 9.06 10.64
N ILE A 77 25.24 10.16 9.94
CA ILE A 77 24.26 11.16 10.33
C ILE A 77 22.92 10.43 10.37
N VAL A 78 22.37 10.21 11.56
CA VAL A 78 20.94 9.98 11.70
C VAL A 78 20.29 11.27 11.22
N ARG A 79 19.86 11.32 9.95
CA ARG A 79 19.13 12.46 9.42
C ARG A 79 17.87 12.61 10.29
N LEU A 80 17.74 13.76 10.94
CA LEU A 80 16.48 14.18 11.53
C LEU A 80 15.41 14.05 10.43
N PRO A 81 14.18 13.58 10.73
CA PRO A 81 13.11 13.59 9.74
C PRO A 81 13.04 15.00 9.15
N SER A 82 13.25 15.07 7.84
CA SER A 82 13.21 16.34 7.14
C SER A 82 11.77 16.83 7.18
N ASP A 83 11.57 18.06 7.65
CA ASP A 83 10.26 18.74 7.61
C ASP A 83 9.88 19.16 6.17
N HIS A 84 10.68 18.78 5.18
CA HIS A 84 10.39 19.07 3.80
C HIS A 84 9.11 18.32 3.36
N PRO A 85 8.11 19.01 2.77
CA PRO A 85 6.81 18.40 2.47
C PRO A 85 6.87 17.09 1.67
N GLN A 86 7.86 16.94 0.78
CA GLN A 86 8.03 15.69 -0.01
C GLN A 86 8.39 14.49 0.86
N ASP A 87 9.21 14.69 1.89
CA ASP A 87 9.71 13.63 2.77
C ASP A 87 8.61 13.06 3.69
N LEU A 88 7.51 13.80 3.84
CA LEU A 88 6.31 13.37 4.58
C LEU A 88 5.18 12.91 3.65
N ALA A 89 4.97 13.62 2.53
CA ALA A 89 3.85 13.37 1.64
C ALA A 89 3.96 12.02 0.92
N VAL A 90 5.15 11.65 0.44
CA VAL A 90 5.33 10.38 -0.30
C VAL A 90 5.11 9.16 0.60
N PRO A 91 5.71 9.06 1.80
CA PRO A 91 5.39 7.97 2.74
C PRO A 91 3.91 7.91 3.11
N PHE A 92 3.25 9.06 3.28
CA PHE A 92 1.82 9.10 3.53
C PHE A 92 1.02 8.52 2.37
N PHE A 93 1.30 8.95 1.14
CA PHE A 93 0.64 8.43 -0.06
C PHE A 93 0.82 6.91 -0.18
N LEU A 94 2.05 6.42 0.00
CA LEU A 94 2.33 4.99 -0.10
C LEU A 94 1.61 4.19 1.00
N THR A 95 1.51 4.72 2.21
CA THR A 95 0.89 4.01 3.35
C THR A 95 -0.63 4.07 3.33
N TYR A 96 -1.22 5.22 3.01
CA TYR A 96 -2.65 5.48 3.21
C TYR A 96 -3.45 5.60 1.92
N VAL A 97 -2.79 5.59 0.75
CA VAL A 97 -3.47 5.64 -0.54
C VAL A 97 -3.21 4.37 -1.32
N THR A 98 -1.95 3.90 -1.38
CA THR A 98 -1.62 2.71 -2.17
C THR A 98 -1.81 1.38 -1.42
N ASP A 99 -1.69 1.36 -0.09
CA ASP A 99 -1.76 0.13 0.74
C ASP A 99 -3.18 -0.22 1.23
N VAL A 100 -4.21 0.52 0.78
CA VAL A 100 -5.59 0.36 1.27
C VAL A 100 -6.29 -0.88 0.66
N GLY A 101 -5.75 -1.44 -0.42
CA GLY A 101 -6.22 -2.68 -1.05
C GLY A 101 -5.61 -3.92 -0.39
N ARG A 102 -6.43 -4.72 0.31
CA ARG A 102 -5.96 -5.88 1.09
C ARG A 102 -5.51 -7.08 0.22
N SER A 103 -5.90 -7.13 -1.05
CA SER A 103 -5.57 -8.22 -1.99
C SER A 103 -5.75 -7.79 -3.44
N LEU A 104 -4.85 -8.24 -4.31
CA LEU A 104 -4.90 -8.09 -5.78
C LEU A 104 -6.18 -8.70 -6.39
N GLU A 105 -6.79 -9.67 -5.72
CA GLU A 105 -8.04 -10.30 -6.16
C GLU A 105 -9.27 -9.43 -5.88
N SER A 106 -9.13 -8.46 -4.96
CA SER A 106 -10.24 -7.65 -4.44
C SER A 106 -10.31 -6.26 -5.05
N THR A 107 -9.32 -5.82 -5.82
CA THR A 107 -9.25 -4.47 -6.35
C THR A 107 -8.92 -4.45 -7.85
N ARG A 108 -9.64 -3.60 -8.59
CA ARG A 108 -9.40 -3.29 -10.01
C ARG A 108 -8.56 -2.03 -10.20
N GLY A 109 -7.98 -1.53 -9.11
CA GLY A 109 -7.13 -0.35 -9.10
C GLY A 109 -5.77 -0.63 -9.73
N PHE A 110 -5.03 0.44 -9.95
CA PHE A 110 -3.60 0.35 -10.28
C PHE A 110 -2.72 0.66 -9.05
N LEU A 111 -3.32 1.07 -7.93
CA LEU A 111 -2.61 1.65 -6.78
C LEU A 111 -1.75 0.62 -6.05
N GLU A 112 -2.20 -0.63 -6.01
CA GLU A 112 -1.51 -1.77 -5.37
C GLU A 112 -0.17 -2.07 -6.04
N PHE A 113 -0.02 -1.70 -7.33
CA PHE A 113 1.21 -1.90 -8.09
C PHE A 113 2.20 -0.74 -7.93
N VAL A 114 1.75 0.43 -7.46
CA VAL A 114 2.59 1.62 -7.38
C VAL A 114 3.77 1.40 -6.44
N ARG A 115 3.53 0.87 -5.23
CA ARG A 115 4.59 0.62 -4.24
C ARG A 115 5.64 -0.40 -4.72
N PRO A 116 5.28 -1.61 -5.17
CA PRO A 116 6.27 -2.58 -5.64
C PRO A 116 6.99 -2.11 -6.92
N ALA A 117 6.31 -1.41 -7.84
CA ALA A 117 6.96 -0.87 -9.03
C ALA A 117 7.94 0.27 -8.69
N LEU A 118 7.55 1.16 -7.77
CA LEU A 118 8.41 2.27 -7.32
C LEU A 118 9.67 1.78 -6.58
N ALA A 119 9.61 0.63 -5.89
CA ALA A 119 10.74 0.08 -5.15
C ALA A 119 11.94 -0.28 -6.05
N SER A 120 11.70 -0.57 -7.33
CA SER A 120 12.75 -0.84 -8.33
C SER A 120 13.18 0.38 -9.13
N GLU A 121 12.60 1.55 -8.87
CA GLU A 121 12.76 2.75 -9.70
C GLU A 121 13.77 3.75 -9.14
N ARG A 122 14.38 4.51 -10.06
CA ARG A 122 15.21 5.66 -9.69
C ARG A 122 14.33 6.80 -9.14
N HIS A 123 14.84 7.56 -8.19
CA HIS A 123 14.11 8.69 -7.60
C HIS A 123 13.68 9.76 -8.62
N ASP A 124 14.34 9.85 -9.77
CA ASP A 124 14.05 10.81 -10.82
C ASP A 124 13.30 10.22 -12.03
N SER A 125 12.79 8.99 -11.93
CA SER A 125 12.02 8.35 -12.99
C SER A 125 10.63 8.97 -13.19
N ALA A 126 9.96 8.61 -14.29
CA ALA A 126 8.59 9.06 -14.57
C ALA A 126 7.64 8.66 -13.44
N LEU A 127 7.70 7.41 -12.96
CA LEU A 127 6.85 6.94 -11.88
C LEU A 127 7.14 7.66 -10.57
N SER A 128 8.42 7.79 -10.19
CA SER A 128 8.81 8.45 -8.94
C SER A 128 8.38 9.93 -8.88
N THR A 129 8.57 10.65 -9.98
CA THR A 129 8.17 12.06 -10.07
C THR A 129 6.65 12.23 -10.10
N ALA A 130 5.91 11.35 -10.78
CA ALA A 130 4.44 11.33 -10.77
C ALA A 130 3.87 11.04 -9.37
N VAL A 131 4.42 10.06 -8.67
CA VAL A 131 4.05 9.75 -7.27
C VAL A 131 4.32 10.95 -6.37
N THR A 132 5.49 11.59 -6.51
CA THR A 132 5.85 12.75 -5.70
C THR A 132 4.89 13.93 -5.92
N ALA A 133 4.56 14.26 -7.17
CA ALA A 133 3.63 15.33 -7.50
C ALA A 133 2.22 15.05 -6.94
N THR A 134 1.72 13.82 -7.13
CA THR A 134 0.39 13.40 -6.65
C THR A 134 0.31 13.38 -5.12
N SER A 135 1.39 12.93 -4.47
CA SER A 135 1.49 12.94 -3.01
C SER A 135 1.40 14.36 -2.45
N ILE A 136 2.14 15.31 -3.03
CA ILE A 136 2.10 16.72 -2.63
C ILE A 136 0.74 17.35 -2.88
N LYS A 137 0.08 17.00 -3.98
CA LYS A 137 -1.29 17.45 -4.27
C LYS A 137 -2.26 17.00 -3.18
N ILE A 138 -2.22 15.73 -2.79
CA ILE A 138 -3.04 15.20 -1.68
C ILE A 138 -2.70 15.91 -0.37
N TRP A 139 -1.40 16.08 -0.09
CA TRP A 139 -0.90 16.78 1.11
C TRP A 139 -1.41 18.22 1.21
N SER A 140 -1.49 18.92 0.07
CA SER A 140 -2.09 20.26 0.00
C SER A 140 -3.61 20.23 0.23
N MET A 141 -4.32 19.25 -0.34
CA MET A 141 -5.77 19.12 -0.16
C MET A 141 -6.19 18.85 1.29
N ILE A 142 -5.37 18.12 2.07
CA ILE A 142 -5.62 17.90 3.50
C ILE A 142 -5.20 19.09 4.40
N GLY A 143 -4.90 20.24 3.80
CA GLY A 143 -4.56 21.48 4.51
C GLY A 143 -3.15 21.50 5.12
N LYS A 144 -2.27 20.59 4.71
CA LYS A 144 -0.89 20.52 5.23
C LYS A 144 0.13 21.31 4.39
N LEU A 145 -0.31 21.85 3.24
CA LEU A 145 0.49 22.74 2.41
C LEU A 145 -0.36 23.92 1.94
N ALA A 146 0.21 25.13 1.97
CA ALA A 146 -0.46 26.36 1.54
C ALA A 146 -0.93 26.25 0.06
N PRO A 147 -2.16 26.70 -0.27
CA PRO A 147 -2.72 26.61 -1.63
C PRO A 147 -1.89 27.32 -2.72
N SER A 148 -1.12 28.34 -2.34
CA SER A 148 -0.26 29.13 -3.23
C SER A 148 1.18 28.61 -3.33
N SER A 149 1.47 27.43 -2.77
CA SER A 149 2.83 26.88 -2.81
C SER A 149 3.27 26.60 -4.26
N PRO A 150 4.38 27.21 -4.74
CA PRO A 150 4.89 26.94 -6.09
C PRO A 150 5.37 25.49 -6.24
N LEU A 151 5.61 24.80 -5.12
CA LEU A 151 6.12 23.44 -5.09
C LEU A 151 5.22 22.45 -5.81
N SER A 152 3.89 22.55 -5.63
CA SER A 152 2.95 21.62 -6.27
C SER A 152 3.04 21.72 -7.80
N TYR A 153 3.09 22.94 -8.32
CA TYR A 153 3.19 23.18 -9.76
C TYR A 153 4.54 22.74 -10.32
N GLN A 154 5.64 23.07 -9.64
CA GLN A 154 6.99 22.67 -10.06
C GLN A 154 7.15 21.15 -10.16
N LEU A 155 6.61 20.42 -9.17
CA LEU A 155 6.65 18.97 -9.17
C LEU A 155 5.80 18.35 -10.27
N LEU A 156 4.63 18.92 -10.56
CA LEU A 156 3.79 18.50 -11.67
C LEU A 156 4.52 18.70 -13.01
N VAL A 157 5.11 19.88 -13.24
CA VAL A 157 5.89 20.16 -14.46
C VAL A 157 7.04 19.17 -14.60
N LYS A 158 7.78 18.90 -13.52
CA LYS A 158 8.87 17.90 -13.53
C LYS A 158 8.36 16.50 -13.89
N ALA A 159 7.22 16.09 -13.33
CA ALA A 159 6.62 14.78 -13.62
C ALA A 159 6.17 14.66 -15.08
N LEU A 160 5.56 15.72 -15.63
CA LEU A 160 5.16 15.79 -17.04
C LEU A 160 6.37 15.70 -17.96
N SER A 161 7.45 16.45 -17.68
CA SER A 161 8.69 16.38 -18.47
C SER A 161 9.31 14.98 -18.44
N ARG A 162 9.31 14.31 -17.28
CA ARG A 162 9.86 12.95 -17.15
C ARG A 162 8.99 11.90 -17.83
N LEU A 163 7.67 12.01 -17.74
CA LEU A 163 6.77 11.12 -18.47
C LEU A 163 6.96 11.30 -19.98
N HIS A 164 7.03 12.54 -20.47
CA HIS A 164 7.26 12.82 -21.88
C HIS A 164 8.57 12.18 -22.37
N GLN A 165 9.67 12.38 -21.66
CA GLN A 165 10.96 11.75 -21.98
C GLN A 165 10.85 10.21 -22.03
N ALA A 166 10.17 9.60 -21.05
CA ALA A 166 9.97 8.16 -21.02
C ALA A 166 9.15 7.65 -22.22
N THR A 167 8.19 8.44 -22.71
CA THR A 167 7.42 8.07 -23.91
C THR A 167 8.19 8.20 -25.21
N GLU A 168 9.26 9.01 -25.26
CA GLU A 168 10.11 9.15 -26.45
C GLU A 168 11.13 8.01 -26.56
N GLU A 169 11.57 7.45 -25.44
CA GLU A 169 12.55 6.37 -25.41
C GLU A 169 11.89 4.98 -25.58
N PRO A 170 12.26 4.17 -26.60
CA PRO A 170 11.56 2.93 -26.93
C PRO A 170 11.45 1.92 -25.79
N VAL A 171 12.53 1.75 -25.02
CA VAL A 171 12.57 0.81 -23.90
C VAL A 171 11.67 1.30 -22.77
N GLU A 172 11.83 2.56 -22.34
CA GLU A 172 11.02 3.15 -21.26
C GLU A 172 9.54 3.25 -21.61
N ARG A 173 9.21 3.56 -22.88
CA ARG A 173 7.83 3.58 -23.38
C ARG A 173 7.14 2.24 -23.15
N GLY A 174 7.88 1.15 -23.31
CA GLY A 174 7.41 -0.22 -23.13
C GLY A 174 7.30 -0.66 -21.68
N ARG A 175 7.63 0.14 -20.66
CA ARG A 175 7.64 -0.29 -19.25
C ARG A 175 6.33 -0.06 -18.52
N ASP A 176 6.01 -0.92 -17.54
CA ASP A 176 4.77 -0.76 -16.76
C ASP A 176 4.84 0.47 -15.88
N GLU A 177 6.04 0.82 -15.42
CA GLU A 177 6.28 2.02 -14.63
C GLU A 177 5.85 3.29 -15.38
N THR A 178 6.04 3.33 -16.69
CA THR A 178 5.61 4.45 -17.55
C THR A 178 4.09 4.53 -17.65
N VAL A 179 3.42 3.39 -17.79
CA VAL A 179 1.94 3.31 -17.77
C VAL A 179 1.40 3.71 -16.40
N LEU A 180 2.00 3.21 -15.32
CA LEU A 180 1.65 3.57 -13.94
C LEU A 180 1.87 5.07 -13.69
N ALA A 181 2.95 5.66 -14.21
CA ALA A 181 3.21 7.10 -14.09
C ALA A 181 2.07 7.92 -14.73
N ALA A 182 1.61 7.52 -15.92
CA ALA A 182 0.46 8.14 -16.57
C ALA A 182 -0.83 7.98 -15.74
N LEU A 183 -1.12 6.79 -15.19
CA LEU A 183 -2.29 6.57 -14.33
C LEU A 183 -2.23 7.36 -13.02
N VAL A 184 -1.05 7.50 -12.41
CA VAL A 184 -0.84 8.34 -11.23
C VAL A 184 -1.07 9.82 -11.57
N LEU A 185 -0.62 10.31 -12.72
CA LEU A 185 -0.92 11.67 -13.18
C LEU A 185 -2.41 11.88 -13.51
N GLN A 186 -3.09 10.85 -14.03
CA GLN A 186 -4.54 10.87 -14.17
C GLN A 186 -5.26 11.02 -12.81
N MET A 187 -4.71 10.42 -11.74
CA MET A 187 -5.20 10.61 -10.38
C MET A 187 -4.95 12.05 -9.90
N HIS A 188 -3.76 12.61 -10.16
CA HIS A 188 -3.46 14.03 -9.87
C HIS A 188 -4.49 14.97 -10.51
N ASP A 189 -4.82 14.77 -11.78
CA ASP A 189 -5.82 15.59 -12.50
C ASP A 189 -7.21 15.45 -11.90
N THR A 190 -7.59 14.23 -11.52
CA THR A 190 -8.88 13.96 -10.88
C THR A 190 -8.98 14.67 -9.54
N LEU A 191 -7.92 14.64 -8.72
CA LEU A 191 -7.83 15.37 -7.46
C LEU A 191 -7.91 16.89 -7.66
N SER A 192 -7.24 17.39 -8.70
CA SER A 192 -7.27 18.81 -9.07
C SER A 192 -8.68 19.24 -9.47
N ALA A 193 -9.39 18.41 -10.22
CA ALA A 193 -10.77 18.65 -10.60
C ALA A 193 -11.74 18.64 -9.42
N VAL A 194 -11.61 17.68 -8.50
CA VAL A 194 -12.42 17.62 -7.27
C VAL A 194 -12.18 18.84 -6.38
N SER A 195 -10.94 19.36 -6.35
CA SER A 195 -10.62 20.60 -5.61
C SER A 195 -11.07 21.89 -6.31
N GLY A 196 -11.75 21.81 -7.45
CA GLY A 196 -12.20 22.97 -8.23
C GLY A 196 -11.08 23.74 -8.94
N GLN A 197 -9.86 23.19 -8.98
CA GLN A 197 -8.68 23.86 -9.54
C GLN A 197 -8.50 23.64 -11.05
N SER A 198 -9.15 22.63 -11.61
CA SER A 198 -9.06 22.31 -13.05
C SER A 198 -10.28 21.50 -13.51
N ARG A 199 -10.39 21.25 -14.82
CA ARG A 199 -11.29 20.23 -15.36
C ARG A 199 -10.57 18.88 -15.39
N ALA A 200 -11.30 17.81 -15.13
CA ALA A 200 -10.76 16.45 -15.25
C ALA A 200 -10.53 16.15 -16.74
N HIS A 201 -9.27 16.06 -17.16
CA HIS A 201 -8.91 15.59 -18.50
C HIS A 201 -8.64 14.08 -18.47
N GLY A 202 -9.12 13.36 -19.48
CA GLY A 202 -8.88 11.92 -19.64
C GLY A 202 -7.60 11.59 -20.41
N ALA A 203 -6.79 12.59 -20.77
CA ALA A 203 -5.65 12.45 -21.68
C ALA A 203 -4.59 11.46 -21.16
N HIS A 204 -4.26 11.51 -19.87
CA HIS A 204 -3.29 10.59 -19.28
C HIS A 204 -3.80 9.14 -19.30
N ARG A 205 -5.10 8.92 -19.08
CA ARG A 205 -5.72 7.59 -19.19
C ARG A 205 -5.69 7.06 -20.62
N GLU A 206 -6.02 7.90 -21.61
CA GLU A 206 -6.00 7.49 -23.01
C GLU A 206 -4.57 7.24 -23.51
N GLY A 207 -3.61 8.06 -23.06
CA GLY A 207 -2.19 7.82 -23.27
C GLY A 207 -1.73 6.50 -22.66
N ALA A 208 -2.13 6.19 -21.42
CA ALA A 208 -1.82 4.92 -20.76
C ALA A 208 -2.37 3.71 -21.55
N LEU A 209 -3.59 3.82 -22.07
CA LEU A 209 -4.14 2.79 -22.95
C LEU A 209 -3.32 2.64 -24.22
N THR A 210 -2.99 3.75 -24.88
CA THR A 210 -2.20 3.74 -26.12
C THR A 210 -0.85 3.06 -25.92
N LEU A 211 -0.17 3.35 -24.81
CA LEU A 211 1.10 2.71 -24.44
C LEU A 211 0.97 1.18 -24.26
N LEU A 212 -0.16 0.70 -23.72
CA LEU A 212 -0.41 -0.73 -23.53
C LEU A 212 -0.79 -1.44 -24.84
N LEU A 213 -1.54 -0.78 -25.73
CA LEU A 213 -2.00 -1.38 -26.99
C LEU A 213 -0.89 -1.42 -28.04
N GLN A 214 -0.03 -0.40 -28.09
CA GLN A 214 1.08 -0.32 -29.04
C GLN A 214 2.34 -1.05 -28.57
N ARG A 215 2.21 -1.85 -27.52
CA ARG A 215 3.35 -2.51 -26.87
C ARG A 215 3.79 -3.73 -27.68
N GLU A 216 5.10 -3.86 -27.86
CA GLU A 216 5.67 -5.10 -28.40
C GLU A 216 5.34 -6.29 -27.50
N ASP A 217 5.19 -7.48 -28.10
CA ASP A 217 4.75 -8.69 -27.40
C ASP A 217 5.68 -9.10 -26.25
N CYS A 218 6.97 -8.74 -26.32
CA CYS A 218 7.95 -8.99 -25.27
C CYS A 218 7.57 -8.32 -23.93
N PHE A 219 6.81 -7.23 -23.96
CA PHE A 219 6.35 -6.51 -22.77
C PHE A 219 4.92 -6.88 -22.34
N LYS A 220 4.21 -7.72 -23.11
CA LYS A 220 2.89 -8.25 -22.71
C LYS A 220 2.98 -9.36 -21.66
N ASN A 221 4.16 -9.98 -21.51
CA ASN A 221 4.45 -11.00 -20.49
C ASN A 221 4.61 -10.43 -19.07
N SER A 222 4.38 -9.14 -18.85
CA SER A 222 4.45 -8.58 -17.50
C SER A 222 3.32 -9.08 -16.61
N LYS A 223 3.66 -9.37 -15.35
CA LYS A 223 2.69 -9.66 -14.28
C LYS A 223 1.67 -8.54 -14.03
N TYR A 224 1.94 -7.30 -14.46
CA TYR A 224 1.02 -6.16 -14.29
C TYR A 224 0.08 -5.95 -15.48
N TYR A 225 0.42 -6.50 -16.66
CA TYR A 225 -0.27 -6.18 -17.92
C TYR A 225 -1.79 -6.39 -17.85
N ALA A 226 -2.23 -7.60 -17.48
CA ALA A 226 -3.66 -7.93 -17.35
C ALA A 226 -4.41 -7.01 -16.36
N HIS A 227 -3.75 -6.61 -15.28
CA HIS A 227 -4.36 -5.73 -14.28
C HIS A 227 -4.47 -4.28 -14.77
N LEU A 228 -3.44 -3.78 -15.48
CA LEU A 228 -3.45 -2.45 -16.08
C LEU A 228 -4.52 -2.33 -17.17
N VAL A 229 -4.64 -3.35 -18.04
CA VAL A 229 -5.70 -3.43 -19.03
C VAL A 229 -7.08 -3.51 -18.35
N GLY A 230 -7.21 -4.36 -17.32
CA GLY A 230 -8.45 -4.48 -16.55
C GLY A 230 -8.85 -3.18 -15.83
N ASN A 231 -7.89 -2.39 -15.33
CA ASN A 231 -8.17 -1.07 -14.74
C ASN A 231 -8.75 -0.09 -15.78
N LEU A 232 -8.20 -0.09 -16.99
CA LEU A 232 -8.67 0.77 -18.08
C LEU A 232 -10.06 0.36 -18.57
N LEU A 233 -10.32 -0.94 -18.70
CA LEU A 233 -11.66 -1.47 -18.96
C LEU A 233 -12.64 -0.99 -17.89
N HIS A 234 -12.31 -1.21 -16.62
CA HIS A 234 -13.15 -0.82 -15.50
C HIS A 234 -13.50 0.66 -15.54
N SER A 235 -12.53 1.51 -15.86
CA SER A 235 -12.75 2.95 -16.00
C SER A 235 -13.70 3.29 -17.16
N ARG A 236 -13.61 2.60 -18.31
CA ARG A 236 -14.50 2.82 -19.47
C ARG A 236 -15.93 2.38 -19.15
N VAL A 237 -16.09 1.18 -18.59
CA VAL A 237 -17.41 0.66 -18.17
C VAL A 237 -18.05 1.58 -17.14
N SER A 238 -17.29 2.01 -16.13
CA SER A 238 -17.80 2.91 -15.08
C SER A 238 -18.27 4.25 -15.63
N VAL A 239 -17.56 4.83 -16.61
CA VAL A 239 -17.98 6.07 -17.27
C VAL A 239 -19.27 5.85 -18.06
N SER A 240 -19.36 4.76 -18.81
CA SER A 240 -20.55 4.42 -19.60
C SER A 240 -21.79 4.21 -18.73
N VAL A 241 -21.67 3.45 -17.64
CA VAL A 241 -22.76 3.27 -16.66
C VAL A 241 -23.15 4.61 -16.03
N ARG A 242 -22.18 5.41 -15.59
CA ARG A 242 -22.46 6.70 -14.94
C ARG A 242 -23.20 7.67 -15.87
N ASN A 243 -22.82 7.69 -17.14
CA ASN A 243 -23.37 8.62 -18.13
C ASN A 243 -24.57 8.05 -18.89
N ARG A 244 -24.95 6.79 -18.65
CA ARG A 244 -26.02 6.08 -19.36
C ARG A 244 -25.78 6.04 -20.88
N THR A 245 -24.52 5.86 -21.25
CA THR A 245 -24.07 5.78 -22.65
C THR A 245 -23.58 4.39 -22.95
N ARG A 246 -23.84 3.89 -24.16
CA ARG A 246 -23.23 2.64 -24.63
C ARG A 246 -21.73 2.78 -24.79
N LEU A 247 -21.02 1.66 -24.63
CA LEU A 247 -19.63 1.60 -25.05
C LEU A 247 -19.57 1.68 -26.59
N PRO A 248 -18.59 2.40 -27.16
CA PRO A 248 -18.35 2.40 -28.60
C PRO A 248 -18.09 0.98 -29.12
N THR A 249 -18.55 0.68 -30.35
CA THR A 249 -18.36 -0.65 -30.98
C THR A 249 -16.90 -1.09 -31.01
N LYS A 250 -15.98 -0.16 -31.32
CA LYS A 250 -14.53 -0.42 -31.32
C LYS A 250 -14.00 -0.89 -29.95
N ASP A 251 -14.62 -0.42 -28.86
CA ASP A 251 -14.21 -0.79 -27.51
C ASP A 251 -14.73 -2.17 -27.15
N LEU A 252 -15.94 -2.54 -27.63
CA LEU A 252 -16.50 -3.88 -27.47
C LEU A 252 -15.67 -4.94 -28.22
N GLU A 253 -15.29 -4.64 -29.47
CA GLU A 253 -14.42 -5.53 -30.26
C GLU A 253 -13.06 -5.72 -29.59
N TRP A 254 -12.44 -4.63 -29.11
CA TRP A 254 -11.21 -4.69 -28.33
C TRP A 254 -11.37 -5.54 -27.06
N ILE A 255 -12.49 -5.39 -26.34
CA ILE A 255 -12.76 -6.16 -25.12
C ILE A 255 -12.83 -7.66 -25.43
N GLU A 256 -13.56 -8.04 -26.47
CA GLU A 256 -13.77 -9.43 -26.84
C GLU A 256 -12.47 -10.10 -27.33
N THR A 257 -11.70 -9.38 -28.15
CA THR A 257 -10.51 -9.93 -28.83
C THR A 257 -9.25 -9.91 -27.97
N GLU A 258 -9.00 -8.83 -27.24
CA GLU A 258 -7.71 -8.58 -26.58
C GLU A 258 -7.81 -8.64 -25.05
N VAL A 259 -8.94 -8.23 -24.47
CA VAL A 259 -9.06 -8.05 -23.00
C VAL A 259 -9.63 -9.28 -22.30
N ALA A 260 -10.75 -9.81 -22.77
CA ALA A 260 -11.42 -10.95 -22.16
C ALA A 260 -10.51 -12.18 -21.99
N PRO A 261 -9.60 -12.52 -22.93
CA PRO A 261 -8.70 -13.67 -22.77
C PRO A 261 -7.67 -13.52 -21.65
N ILE A 262 -7.27 -12.29 -21.31
CA ILE A 262 -6.20 -12.01 -20.36
C ILE A 262 -6.71 -11.59 -18.97
N LEU A 263 -8.00 -11.24 -18.85
CA LEU A 263 -8.57 -10.80 -17.59
C LEU A 263 -8.54 -11.94 -16.55
N PRO A 264 -8.18 -11.63 -15.29
CA PRO A 264 -8.24 -12.62 -14.22
C PRO A 264 -9.68 -13.06 -13.99
N SER A 265 -9.92 -14.35 -13.78
CA SER A 265 -11.25 -14.89 -13.47
C SER A 265 -11.59 -14.62 -12.00
N ASN A 266 -12.12 -13.43 -11.68
CA ASN A 266 -12.48 -13.01 -10.33
C ASN A 266 -13.81 -12.22 -10.33
N PRO A 267 -14.46 -12.01 -9.16
CA PRO A 267 -15.74 -11.31 -9.11
C PRO A 267 -15.69 -9.90 -9.71
N SER A 268 -14.54 -9.23 -9.60
CA SER A 268 -14.37 -7.93 -10.23
C SER A 268 -14.53 -8.07 -11.74
N SER A 269 -13.78 -8.95 -12.43
CA SER A 269 -13.88 -9.11 -13.88
C SER A 269 -15.30 -9.38 -14.37
N SER A 270 -16.03 -10.23 -13.66
CA SER A 270 -17.45 -10.45 -13.92
C SER A 270 -18.30 -9.18 -13.80
N LEU A 271 -18.03 -8.32 -12.80
CA LEU A 271 -18.75 -7.06 -12.62
C LEU A 271 -18.56 -6.07 -13.77
N ASP A 272 -17.38 -6.02 -14.41
CA ASP A 272 -17.21 -5.16 -15.59
C ASP A 272 -18.03 -5.67 -16.77
N MET A 273 -18.05 -6.99 -16.99
CA MET A 273 -18.86 -7.58 -18.06
C MET A 273 -20.35 -7.32 -17.85
N ILE A 274 -20.83 -7.47 -16.61
CA ILE A 274 -22.20 -7.10 -16.22
C ILE A 274 -22.42 -5.59 -16.43
N GLY A 275 -21.43 -4.77 -16.08
CA GLY A 275 -21.48 -3.32 -16.21
C GLY A 275 -21.70 -2.85 -17.66
N ILE A 276 -21.15 -3.57 -18.65
CA ILE A 276 -21.42 -3.31 -20.07
C ILE A 276 -22.92 -3.47 -20.36
N SER A 277 -23.51 -4.61 -19.97
CA SER A 277 -24.95 -4.85 -20.15
C SER A 277 -25.82 -3.84 -19.39
N VAL A 278 -25.40 -3.41 -18.19
CA VAL A 278 -26.09 -2.37 -17.42
C VAL A 278 -26.09 -1.05 -18.17
N ALA A 279 -24.95 -0.63 -18.74
CA ALA A 279 -24.87 0.60 -19.54
C ALA A 279 -25.80 0.54 -20.77
N ASP A 280 -25.87 -0.60 -21.45
CA ASP A 280 -26.75 -0.80 -22.60
C ASP A 280 -28.23 -0.72 -22.24
N LEU A 281 -28.63 -1.34 -21.13
CA LEU A 281 -30.01 -1.28 -20.62
C LEU A 281 -30.39 0.14 -20.20
N GLN A 282 -29.50 0.84 -19.48
CA GLN A 282 -29.72 2.23 -19.07
C GLN A 282 -29.88 3.15 -20.28
N HIS A 283 -29.05 2.98 -21.31
CA HIS A 283 -29.15 3.75 -22.54
C HIS A 283 -30.48 3.49 -23.26
N ALA A 284 -30.89 2.22 -23.38
CA ALA A 284 -32.15 1.84 -24.01
C ALA A 284 -33.38 2.39 -23.27
N SER A 285 -33.32 2.50 -21.93
CA SER A 285 -34.40 3.05 -21.11
C SER A 285 -34.52 4.59 -21.15
N ALA A 286 -33.54 5.27 -21.73
CA ALA A 286 -33.49 6.73 -21.83
C ALA A 286 -33.95 7.27 -23.20
N ILE A 287 -34.23 6.37 -24.16
CA ILE A 287 -34.78 6.65 -25.49
C ILE A 287 -36.28 6.38 -25.44
#